data_AF-A0A1L9MRQ3-F1
#
_entry.id   AF-A0A1L9MRQ3-F1
#
_cell.length_a   1.000
_cell.length_b   1.000
_cell.length_c   1.000
_cell.angle_alpha   90.00
_cell.angle_beta   90.00
_cell.angle_gamma   90.00
#
_symmetry.space_group_name_H-M   'P 1'
#
loop_
_entity.id
_entity.type
_entity.pdbx_description
1 polymer ?
#
loop_
_entity_poly.entity_id
_entity_poly.type
_entity_poly.pdbx_seq_one_letter_code
_entity_poly.pdbx_strand_id
1 'polypeptide(L)'
;MAEAMVINHYASVSGGRGADSTREKALSAKELVNYDGRLQHHVEKFLRLLKNSEGRDVNTIKLTERFQVDVIMDVLFSKDSKSQDRGEDTFLSYFVQKYLGIAGVIACLRNVGEILSCLPSAPEAKAFEREIETIISERRMKEAPQKDFIHHFITSGPAGRQCTHEEVISNAQVAVIGGSDTALVTMNQTLRFLATNPAVQAKLRAEIDTISNAGGELTFESTRKLPYLNGVLNEGLRLGNPAPIGIPVKTPPGGLQFGETYIPGNVEVKVPFRITLTDSRWLPKGDRFIPERWTGEMPELVRDRRAFTPFGYGVHSCVGKQLVTNELMILIAKPVHEFNILPGDQYDEDKFVEGTKEYMGALLPSLYLKFVPRVEGKRASS
;
A
#
# COMPACT_ATOMS: atom_id res chain seq x y z
N MET A 1 23.23 0.43 -10.94
CA MET A 1 22.91 -0.84 -10.25
C MET A 1 21.61 -0.77 -9.42
N ALA A 2 21.38 0.19 -8.52
CA ALA A 2 20.15 0.25 -7.70
C ALA A 2 18.84 0.60 -8.45
N GLU A 3 18.85 1.46 -9.48
CA GLU A 3 17.64 1.77 -10.30
C GLU A 3 17.18 0.57 -11.13
N ALA A 4 18.14 -0.05 -11.81
CA ALA A 4 17.91 -1.28 -12.54
C ALA A 4 17.75 -2.48 -11.61
N MET A 5 18.24 -2.46 -10.38
CA MET A 5 17.87 -3.48 -9.39
C MET A 5 16.41 -3.28 -9.01
N VAL A 6 15.92 -2.09 -8.66
CA VAL A 6 14.48 -1.98 -8.31
C VAL A 6 13.57 -2.44 -9.47
N ILE A 7 13.95 -2.27 -10.75
CA ILE A 7 13.12 -2.71 -11.89
C ILE A 7 13.44 -4.14 -12.37
N ASN A 8 14.70 -4.50 -12.65
CA ASN A 8 15.10 -5.86 -13.06
C ASN A 8 15.18 -6.86 -11.89
N HIS A 9 15.40 -6.42 -10.65
CA HIS A 9 15.40 -7.27 -9.46
C HIS A 9 13.97 -7.52 -8.94
N TYR A 10 12.99 -6.66 -9.27
CA TYR A 10 11.58 -7.04 -9.18
C TYR A 10 11.28 -8.26 -10.08
N ALA A 11 11.95 -8.39 -11.23
CA ALA A 11 11.83 -9.55 -12.14
C ALA A 11 12.80 -10.72 -11.82
N SER A 12 13.98 -10.46 -11.23
CA SER A 12 14.99 -11.49 -10.94
C SER A 12 14.85 -12.09 -9.53
N VAL A 13 14.36 -11.34 -8.53
CA VAL A 13 14.12 -11.86 -7.17
C VAL A 13 12.76 -12.54 -7.05
N SER A 14 11.79 -12.16 -7.88
CA SER A 14 10.55 -12.93 -8.08
C SER A 14 10.76 -14.23 -8.87
N GLY A 15 11.98 -14.46 -9.41
CA GLY A 15 12.35 -15.68 -10.13
C GLY A 15 12.92 -16.79 -9.23
N GLY A 16 13.31 -16.46 -7.98
CA GLY A 16 13.82 -17.44 -7.03
C GLY A 16 12.73 -17.86 -6.05
N ARG A 17 12.11 -19.04 -6.26
CA ARG A 17 11.10 -19.65 -5.36
C ARG A 17 11.43 -19.56 -3.86
N GLY A 18 12.70 -19.42 -3.49
CA GLY A 18 13.16 -19.23 -2.12
C GLY A 18 12.89 -17.85 -1.50
N ALA A 19 13.16 -16.74 -2.21
CA ALA A 19 13.07 -15.40 -1.62
C ALA A 19 11.62 -15.02 -1.25
N ASP A 20 10.67 -15.40 -2.10
CA ASP A 20 9.24 -15.18 -1.86
C ASP A 20 8.75 -15.98 -0.64
N SER A 21 9.27 -17.19 -0.39
CA SER A 21 8.92 -17.97 0.80
C SER A 21 9.30 -17.30 2.12
N THR A 22 10.43 -16.56 2.16
CA THR A 22 10.86 -15.83 3.37
C THR A 22 9.98 -14.61 3.59
N ARG A 23 9.62 -13.89 2.52
CA ARG A 23 8.69 -12.74 2.59
C ARG A 23 7.31 -13.17 3.06
N GLU A 24 6.79 -14.26 2.50
CA GLU A 24 5.49 -14.83 2.89
C GLU A 24 5.48 -15.25 4.36
N LYS A 25 6.57 -15.87 4.84
CA LYS A 25 6.72 -16.22 6.26
C LYS A 25 6.72 -14.96 7.14
N ALA A 26 7.51 -13.96 6.77
CA ALA A 26 7.68 -12.70 7.51
C ALA A 26 6.39 -11.87 7.57
N LEU A 27 5.51 -11.99 6.57
CA LEU A 27 4.23 -11.28 6.47
C LEU A 27 3.02 -12.22 6.63
N SER A 28 3.25 -13.41 7.20
CA SER A 28 2.19 -14.38 7.45
C SER A 28 1.22 -13.87 8.52
N ALA A 29 -0.03 -14.35 8.50
CA ALA A 29 -1.04 -13.98 9.49
C ALA A 29 -0.56 -14.13 10.95
N LYS A 30 0.30 -15.12 11.22
CA LYS A 30 0.90 -15.33 12.54
C LYS A 30 1.86 -14.21 12.92
N GLU A 31 2.70 -13.74 12.01
CA GLU A 31 3.64 -12.65 12.27
C GLU A 31 2.93 -11.29 12.35
N LEU A 32 1.85 -11.09 11.57
CA LEU A 32 1.08 -9.85 11.62
C LEU A 32 0.46 -9.58 13.01
N VAL A 33 0.05 -10.62 13.74
CA VAL A 33 -0.41 -10.47 15.14
C VAL A 33 0.69 -9.89 16.04
N ASN A 34 1.96 -10.20 15.78
CA ASN A 34 3.08 -9.60 16.50
C ASN A 34 3.27 -8.11 16.15
N TYR A 35 2.70 -7.65 15.04
CA TYR A 35 2.82 -6.28 14.54
C TYR A 35 1.66 -5.41 14.99
N ASP A 36 0.47 -5.98 15.19
CA ASP A 36 -0.77 -5.25 15.52
C ASP A 36 -0.58 -4.24 16.66
N GLY A 37 0.08 -4.61 17.77
CA GLY A 37 0.32 -3.69 18.89
C GLY A 37 1.19 -2.48 18.53
N ARG A 38 2.16 -2.66 17.63
CA ARG A 38 3.05 -1.60 17.13
C ARG A 38 2.33 -0.71 16.13
N LEU A 39 1.55 -1.33 15.22
CA LEU A 39 0.72 -0.61 14.26
C LEU A 39 -0.35 0.24 14.96
N GLN A 40 -0.96 -0.29 16.02
CA GLN A 40 -1.96 0.42 16.83
C GLN A 40 -1.39 1.74 17.39
N HIS A 41 -0.13 1.73 17.87
CA HIS A 41 0.54 2.94 18.34
C HIS A 41 0.65 4.02 17.25
N HIS A 42 1.02 3.63 16.03
CA HIS A 42 1.12 4.56 14.90
C HIS A 42 -0.25 5.08 14.47
N VAL A 43 -1.28 4.22 14.49
CA VAL A 43 -2.67 4.60 14.15
C VAL A 43 -3.21 5.63 15.15
N GLU A 44 -2.94 5.45 16.44
CA GLU A 44 -3.32 6.42 17.46
C GLU A 44 -2.60 7.76 17.31
N LYS A 45 -1.32 7.74 16.91
CA LYS A 45 -0.57 8.97 16.60
C LYS A 45 -1.18 9.70 15.40
N PHE A 46 -1.50 8.97 14.33
CA PHE A 46 -2.17 9.51 13.15
C PHE A 46 -3.50 10.18 13.52
N LEU A 47 -4.33 9.53 14.33
CA LEU A 47 -5.59 10.11 14.81
C LEU A 47 -5.39 11.35 15.67
N ARG A 48 -4.40 11.37 16.57
CA ARG A 48 -4.08 12.57 17.35
C ARG A 48 -3.70 13.75 16.44
N LEU A 49 -2.94 13.50 15.38
CA LEU A 49 -2.60 14.55 14.41
C LEU A 49 -3.82 15.05 13.63
N LEU A 50 -4.76 14.17 13.30
CA LEU A 50 -6.06 14.57 12.73
C LEU A 50 -6.88 15.43 13.70
N LYS A 51 -7.00 15.03 14.97
CA LYS A 51 -7.69 15.81 16.02
C LYS A 51 -7.08 17.20 16.17
N ASN A 52 -5.75 17.27 16.22
CA ASN A 52 -5.04 18.55 16.34
C ASN A 52 -5.23 19.45 15.11
N SER A 53 -5.68 18.90 14.00
CA SER A 53 -5.93 19.60 12.73
C SER A 53 -7.41 19.79 12.43
N GLU A 54 -8.28 19.56 13.41
CA GLU A 54 -9.73 19.67 13.30
C GLU A 54 -10.18 20.96 12.62
N GLY A 55 -11.13 20.83 11.68
CA GLY A 55 -11.76 21.94 10.97
C GLY A 55 -10.85 22.69 9.99
N ARG A 56 -9.55 22.40 9.95
CA ARG A 56 -8.58 22.99 9.02
C ARG A 56 -8.35 22.08 7.82
N ASP A 57 -7.84 22.67 6.74
CA ASP A 57 -7.34 21.91 5.61
C ASP A 57 -6.12 21.09 6.01
N VAL A 58 -6.23 19.78 5.87
CA VAL A 58 -5.16 18.81 6.14
C VAL A 58 -4.67 18.26 4.82
N ASN A 59 -3.38 18.43 4.52
CA ASN A 59 -2.75 17.70 3.42
C ASN A 59 -2.60 16.23 3.81
N THR A 60 -3.56 15.39 3.41
CA THR A 60 -3.59 13.99 3.82
C THR A 60 -2.50 13.16 3.17
N ILE A 61 -1.98 13.57 2.01
CA ILE A 61 -0.81 12.93 1.38
C ILE A 61 0.38 12.98 2.33
N LYS A 62 0.71 14.16 2.86
CA LYS A 62 1.84 14.33 3.79
C LYS A 62 1.63 13.61 5.12
N LEU A 63 0.41 13.64 5.63
CA LEU A 63 0.10 12.95 6.89
C LEU A 63 0.22 11.42 6.76
N THR A 64 -0.33 10.86 5.69
CA THR A 64 -0.27 9.42 5.42
C THR A 64 1.13 8.97 5.02
N GLU A 65 1.89 9.76 4.26
CA GLU A 65 3.30 9.51 3.97
C GLU A 65 4.13 9.29 5.24
N ARG A 66 4.00 10.20 6.22
CA ARG A 66 4.71 10.08 7.49
C ARG A 66 4.30 8.85 8.28
N PHE A 67 3.01 8.54 8.27
CA PHE A 67 2.48 7.33 8.87
C PHE A 67 3.05 6.07 8.20
N GLN A 68 3.07 6.00 6.87
CA GLN A 68 3.58 4.85 6.12
C GLN A 68 5.06 4.62 6.38
N VAL A 69 5.86 5.70 6.42
CA VAL A 69 7.27 5.64 6.77
C VAL A 69 7.46 5.04 8.17
N ASP A 70 6.71 5.51 9.18
CA ASP A 70 6.80 4.98 10.54
C ASP A 70 6.39 3.50 10.62
N VAL A 71 5.28 3.12 9.98
CA VAL A 71 4.79 1.74 9.94
C VAL A 71 5.79 0.81 9.29
N ILE A 72 6.29 1.16 8.11
CA ILE A 72 7.24 0.33 7.37
C ILE A 72 8.56 0.22 8.10
N MET A 73 9.05 1.31 8.70
CA MET A 73 10.28 1.25 9.50
C MET A 73 10.14 0.36 10.73
N ASP A 74 8.96 0.34 11.36
CA ASP A 74 8.70 -0.49 12.52
C ASP A 74 8.50 -1.97 12.14
N VAL A 75 7.63 -2.24 11.15
CA VAL A 75 7.37 -3.61 10.66
C VAL A 75 8.65 -4.26 10.14
N LEU A 76 9.46 -3.50 9.38
CA LEU A 76 10.65 -4.06 8.74
C LEU A 76 11.86 -4.17 9.65
N PHE A 77 12.05 -3.20 10.56
CA PHE A 77 13.30 -3.07 11.32
C PHE A 77 13.12 -2.85 12.82
N SER A 78 11.88 -2.89 13.35
CA SER A 78 11.58 -2.56 14.75
C SER A 78 12.14 -1.18 15.15
N LYS A 79 12.03 -0.21 14.24
CA LYS A 79 12.52 1.16 14.41
C LYS A 79 11.39 2.15 14.17
N ASP A 80 11.01 2.90 15.20
CA ASP A 80 10.14 4.06 15.01
C ASP A 80 10.96 5.19 14.38
N SER A 81 10.58 5.60 13.17
CA SER A 81 11.28 6.65 12.43
C SER A 81 10.96 8.05 12.95
N LYS A 82 9.95 8.19 13.81
CA LYS A 82 9.46 9.48 14.35
C LYS A 82 9.07 10.46 13.25
N SER A 83 8.66 9.98 12.08
CA SER A 83 8.30 10.81 10.93
C SER A 83 7.00 11.58 11.21
N GLN A 84 6.03 10.94 11.87
CA GLN A 84 4.81 11.62 12.31
C GLN A 84 5.05 12.68 13.38
N ASP A 85 6.08 12.53 14.24
CA ASP A 85 6.35 13.47 15.33
C ASP A 85 7.07 14.74 14.85
N ARG A 86 8.03 14.58 13.93
CA ARG A 86 8.86 15.71 13.44
C ARG A 86 8.08 16.67 12.55
N GLY A 87 7.07 16.17 11.84
CA GLY A 87 6.32 16.97 10.87
C GLY A 87 7.14 17.37 9.64
N GLU A 88 8.28 16.73 9.42
CA GLU A 88 9.20 16.96 8.30
C GLU A 88 9.33 15.70 7.44
N ASP A 89 9.61 15.92 6.15
CA ASP A 89 9.84 14.84 5.20
C ASP A 89 11.21 14.19 5.49
N THR A 90 11.22 12.87 5.64
CA THR A 90 12.47 12.11 5.80
C THR A 90 13.14 11.88 4.45
N PHE A 91 14.44 11.59 4.44
CA PHE A 91 15.13 11.15 3.21
C PHE A 91 14.42 9.95 2.56
N LEU A 92 13.90 9.03 3.39
CA LEU A 92 13.17 7.87 2.89
C LEU A 92 11.89 8.28 2.14
N SER A 93 11.13 9.21 2.72
CA SER A 93 9.90 9.75 2.12
C SER A 93 10.18 10.47 0.79
N TYR A 94 11.24 11.28 0.75
CA TYR A 94 11.72 11.94 -0.47
C TYR A 94 12.11 10.93 -1.56
N PHE A 95 12.87 9.90 -1.20
CA PHE A 95 13.32 8.88 -2.13
C PHE A 95 12.13 8.10 -2.70
N VAL A 96 11.22 7.63 -1.84
CA VAL A 96 10.04 6.88 -2.29
C VAL A 96 9.15 7.72 -3.22
N GLN A 97 8.81 8.96 -2.87
CA GLN A 97 7.88 9.74 -3.69
C GLN A 97 8.50 10.31 -4.97
N LYS A 98 9.68 10.92 -4.86
CA LYS A 98 10.23 11.73 -5.96
C LYS A 98 11.06 10.92 -6.93
N TYR A 99 11.84 9.98 -6.42
CA TYR A 99 12.74 9.19 -7.23
C TYR A 99 12.03 8.03 -7.93
N LEU A 100 11.06 7.38 -7.27
CA LEU A 100 10.25 6.36 -7.93
C LEU A 100 9.37 6.91 -9.03
N GLY A 101 8.99 8.19 -8.98
CA GLY A 101 8.33 8.84 -10.11
C GLY A 101 9.18 8.81 -11.39
N ILE A 102 10.45 9.17 -11.27
CA ILE A 102 11.41 9.14 -12.38
C ILE A 102 11.68 7.69 -12.81
N ALA A 103 11.93 6.80 -11.85
CA ALA A 103 12.13 5.37 -12.14
C ALA A 103 10.89 4.73 -12.78
N GLY A 104 9.70 5.14 -12.40
CA GLY A 104 8.43 4.66 -12.96
C GLY A 104 8.25 5.06 -14.42
N VAL A 105 8.63 6.28 -14.80
CA VAL A 105 8.66 6.70 -16.22
C VAL A 105 9.67 5.86 -16.99
N ILE A 106 10.88 5.71 -16.46
CA ILE A 106 11.94 4.89 -17.07
C ILE A 106 11.49 3.44 -17.25
N ALA A 107 10.80 2.86 -16.27
CA ALA A 107 10.27 1.50 -16.32
C ALA A 107 9.22 1.30 -17.42
N CYS A 108 8.55 2.37 -17.85
CA CYS A 108 7.62 2.36 -18.97
C CYS A 108 8.34 2.44 -20.33
N LEU A 109 9.61 2.84 -20.36
CA LEU A 109 10.40 2.96 -21.59
C LEU A 109 11.12 1.65 -21.92
N ARG A 110 10.83 1.11 -23.09
CA ARG A 110 11.45 -0.12 -23.59
C ARG A 110 12.97 -0.01 -23.61
N ASN A 111 13.66 -1.01 -23.05
CA ASN A 111 15.12 -1.17 -23.01
C ASN A 111 15.89 -0.09 -22.23
N VAL A 112 15.26 1.00 -21.77
CA VAL A 112 15.97 2.04 -21.02
C VAL A 112 16.40 1.53 -19.65
N GLY A 113 15.57 0.75 -18.97
CA GLY A 113 15.96 0.09 -17.71
C GLY A 113 17.16 -0.85 -17.85
N GLU A 114 17.23 -1.59 -18.96
CA GLU A 114 18.38 -2.46 -19.27
C GLU A 114 19.64 -1.64 -19.54
N ILE A 115 19.54 -0.54 -20.29
CA ILE A 115 20.67 0.36 -20.54
C ILE A 115 21.16 1.01 -19.24
N LEU A 116 20.25 1.49 -18.40
CA LEU A 116 20.61 2.07 -17.09
C LEU A 116 21.23 1.05 -16.14
N SER A 117 20.93 -0.24 -16.31
CA SER A 117 21.58 -1.31 -15.56
C SER A 117 23.08 -1.38 -15.81
N CYS A 118 23.51 -0.98 -17.02
CA CYS A 118 24.91 -0.91 -17.43
C CYS A 118 25.61 0.39 -16.98
N LEU A 119 24.87 1.37 -16.45
CA LEU A 119 25.43 2.65 -15.99
C LEU A 119 25.68 2.66 -14.47
N PRO A 120 26.61 3.52 -13.99
CA PRO A 120 26.81 3.73 -12.56
C PRO A 120 25.51 4.15 -11.88
N SER A 121 25.24 3.61 -10.67
CA SER A 121 24.06 4.00 -9.89
C SER A 121 24.05 5.51 -9.61
N ALA A 122 22.87 6.13 -9.74
CA ALA A 122 22.65 7.51 -9.35
C ALA A 122 23.02 7.75 -7.87
N PRO A 123 23.48 8.96 -7.50
CA PRO A 123 23.82 9.29 -6.11
C PRO A 123 22.69 9.01 -5.12
N GLU A 124 21.44 9.27 -5.50
CA GLU A 124 20.23 9.04 -4.71
C GLU A 124 20.02 7.55 -4.43
N ALA A 125 20.17 6.71 -5.45
CA ALA A 125 20.11 5.26 -5.33
C ALA A 125 21.15 4.73 -4.33
N LYS A 126 22.40 5.22 -4.43
CA LYS A 126 23.48 4.86 -3.50
C LYS A 126 23.23 5.38 -2.09
N ALA A 127 22.63 6.55 -1.95
CA ALA A 127 22.26 7.11 -0.65
C ALA A 127 21.18 6.26 0.02
N PHE A 128 20.18 5.80 -0.74
CA PHE A 128 19.15 4.89 -0.25
C PHE A 128 19.71 3.53 0.17
N GLU A 129 20.59 2.94 -0.64
CA GLU A 129 21.29 1.71 -0.28
C GLU A 129 22.09 1.85 1.02
N ARG A 130 22.87 2.93 1.16
CA ARG A 130 23.62 3.20 2.40
C ARG A 130 22.73 3.39 3.62
N GLU A 131 21.62 4.11 3.48
CA GLU A 131 20.67 4.33 4.58
C GLU A 131 20.10 2.98 5.07
N ILE A 132 19.66 2.12 4.16
CA ILE A 132 19.15 0.79 4.48
C ILE A 132 20.23 -0.10 5.10
N GLU A 133 21.46 -0.05 4.59
CA GLU A 133 22.58 -0.77 5.16
C GLU A 133 22.91 -0.31 6.59
N THR A 134 22.89 0.99 6.86
CA THR A 134 23.06 1.54 8.21
C THR A 134 21.96 1.04 9.14
N ILE A 135 20.69 1.09 8.72
CA ILE A 135 19.55 0.61 9.51
C ILE A 135 19.71 -0.89 9.84
N ILE A 136 20.06 -1.73 8.86
CA ILE A 136 20.26 -3.17 9.07
C ILE A 136 21.46 -3.42 10.00
N SER A 137 22.54 -2.66 9.85
CA SER A 137 23.74 -2.79 10.69
C SER A 137 23.42 -2.45 12.14
N GLU A 138 22.77 -1.32 12.40
CA GLU A 138 22.27 -0.95 13.74
C GLU A 138 21.36 -2.04 14.31
N ARG A 139 20.50 -2.62 13.46
CA ARG A 139 19.55 -3.64 13.87
C ARG A 139 20.22 -4.95 14.31
N ARG A 140 21.32 -5.34 13.65
CA ARG A 140 22.14 -6.52 14.01
C ARG A 140 22.87 -6.36 15.34
N MET A 141 23.18 -5.13 15.74
CA MET A 141 23.88 -4.84 17.00
C MET A 141 22.97 -4.87 18.23
N LYS A 142 21.64 -4.89 18.05
CA LYS A 142 20.69 -4.94 19.18
C LYS A 142 20.56 -6.36 19.73
N GLU A 143 20.78 -6.51 21.04
CA GLU A 143 20.79 -7.81 21.74
C GLU A 143 19.42 -8.51 21.81
N ALA A 144 18.31 -7.77 21.81
CA ALA A 144 16.97 -8.34 21.88
C ALA A 144 16.42 -8.64 20.47
N PRO A 145 16.19 -9.92 20.10
CA PRO A 145 15.59 -10.26 18.82
C PRO A 145 14.10 -9.91 18.84
N GLN A 146 13.73 -8.71 18.36
CA GLN A 146 12.36 -8.50 17.90
C GLN A 146 12.14 -9.26 16.60
N LYS A 147 10.96 -9.87 16.43
CA LYS A 147 10.62 -10.62 15.22
C LYS A 147 10.07 -9.71 14.12
N ASP A 148 10.86 -8.75 13.67
CA ASP A 148 10.53 -7.93 12.49
C ASP A 148 10.71 -8.71 11.18
N PHE A 149 10.35 -8.09 10.05
CA PHE A 149 10.49 -8.71 8.73
C PHE A 149 11.92 -9.18 8.47
N ILE A 150 12.92 -8.32 8.75
CA ILE A 150 14.33 -8.60 8.44
C ILE A 150 14.91 -9.70 9.35
N HIS A 151 14.37 -9.90 10.54
CA HIS A 151 14.72 -11.04 11.40
C HIS A 151 14.61 -12.38 10.67
N HIS A 152 13.58 -12.58 9.83
CA HIS A 152 13.42 -13.83 9.07
C HIS A 152 14.51 -14.02 8.01
N PHE A 153 15.02 -12.94 7.41
CA PHE A 153 16.12 -12.99 6.45
C PHE A 153 17.47 -13.20 7.13
N ILE A 154 17.67 -12.64 8.33
CA ILE A 154 18.90 -12.82 9.11
C ILE A 154 19.00 -14.24 9.68
N THR A 155 17.90 -14.81 10.16
CA THR A 155 17.91 -16.05 10.96
C THR A 155 17.56 -17.32 10.19
N SER A 156 16.62 -17.25 9.24
CA SER A 156 16.09 -18.44 8.55
C SER A 156 16.49 -18.48 7.08
N GLY A 157 16.39 -17.32 6.42
CA GLY A 157 16.55 -17.17 4.97
C GLY A 157 15.72 -18.17 4.13
N PRO A 158 15.89 -18.16 2.79
CA PRO A 158 15.09 -18.97 1.89
C PRO A 158 15.43 -20.46 2.01
N ALA A 159 14.42 -21.31 2.19
CA ALA A 159 14.57 -22.78 2.27
C ALA A 159 15.63 -23.26 3.29
N GLY A 160 15.83 -22.51 4.38
CA GLY A 160 16.81 -22.82 5.42
C GLY A 160 18.26 -22.43 5.09
N ARG A 161 18.50 -21.78 3.94
CA ARG A 161 19.79 -21.16 3.61
C ARG A 161 19.85 -19.76 4.20
N GLN A 162 20.98 -19.41 4.82
CA GLN A 162 21.24 -18.05 5.27
C GLN A 162 21.33 -17.08 4.07
N CYS A 163 20.62 -15.94 4.17
CA CYS A 163 20.72 -14.87 3.18
C CYS A 163 22.11 -14.23 3.22
N THR A 164 22.64 -13.86 2.05
CA THR A 164 23.80 -12.98 1.95
C THR A 164 23.43 -11.57 2.42
N HIS A 165 24.44 -10.76 2.75
CA HIS A 165 24.22 -9.36 3.14
C HIS A 165 23.48 -8.56 2.07
N GLU A 166 23.87 -8.75 0.80
CA GLU A 166 23.22 -8.14 -0.37
C GLU A 166 21.75 -8.57 -0.51
N GLU A 167 21.45 -9.85 -0.29
CA GLU A 167 20.07 -10.35 -0.31
C GLU A 167 19.21 -9.71 0.79
N VAL A 168 19.76 -9.51 1.99
CA VAL A 168 19.03 -8.84 3.08
C VAL A 168 18.74 -7.38 2.72
N ILE A 169 19.75 -6.64 2.23
CA ILE A 169 19.60 -5.22 1.83
C ILE A 169 18.57 -5.10 0.70
N SER A 170 18.71 -5.90 -0.35
CA SER A 170 17.81 -5.89 -1.49
C SER A 170 16.35 -6.15 -1.09
N ASN A 171 16.10 -7.17 -0.26
CA ASN A 171 14.76 -7.47 0.22
C ASN A 171 14.19 -6.35 1.10
N ALA A 172 15.03 -5.71 1.91
CA ALA A 172 14.64 -4.54 2.68
C ALA A 172 14.23 -3.37 1.79
N GLN A 173 15.02 -3.05 0.75
CA GLN A 173 14.74 -1.99 -0.21
C GLN A 173 13.40 -2.20 -0.92
N VAL A 174 13.16 -3.41 -1.42
CA VAL A 174 11.90 -3.76 -2.11
C VAL A 174 10.70 -3.62 -1.16
N ALA A 175 10.83 -4.11 0.08
CA ALA A 175 9.75 -4.03 1.06
C ALA A 175 9.45 -2.58 1.48
N VAL A 176 10.49 -1.75 1.64
CA VAL A 176 10.35 -0.33 1.97
C VAL A 176 9.63 0.42 0.86
N ILE A 177 10.04 0.23 -0.39
CA ILE A 177 9.44 0.86 -1.57
C ILE A 177 7.99 0.39 -1.74
N GLY A 178 7.76 -0.93 -1.79
CA GLY A 178 6.45 -1.50 -2.09
C GLY A 178 5.41 -1.25 -1.00
N GLY A 179 5.83 -1.26 0.26
CA GLY A 179 4.94 -1.10 1.41
C GLY A 179 4.50 0.34 1.66
N SER A 180 5.33 1.33 1.32
CA SER A 180 5.03 2.73 1.67
C SER A 180 4.07 3.40 0.69
N ASP A 181 4.40 3.41 -0.60
CA ASP A 181 3.69 4.23 -1.60
C ASP A 181 2.31 3.65 -1.95
N THR A 182 2.20 2.32 -2.06
CA THR A 182 0.96 1.67 -2.50
C THR A 182 -0.17 1.81 -1.48
N ALA A 183 0.15 1.72 -0.19
CA ALA A 183 -0.80 1.93 0.91
C ALA A 183 -1.20 3.42 1.01
N LEU A 184 -0.24 4.34 0.84
CA LEU A 184 -0.51 5.79 0.76
C LEU A 184 -1.54 6.11 -0.32
N VAL A 185 -1.31 5.63 -1.56
CA VAL A 185 -2.22 5.91 -2.68
C VAL A 185 -3.62 5.39 -2.38
N THR A 186 -3.72 4.13 -1.95
CA THR A 186 -5.01 3.50 -1.66
C THR A 186 -5.76 4.23 -0.54
N MET A 187 -5.06 4.59 0.53
CA MET A 187 -5.64 5.32 1.66
C MET A 187 -6.21 6.67 1.23
N ASN A 188 -5.41 7.48 0.53
CA ASN A 188 -5.82 8.83 0.14
C ASN A 188 -6.94 8.82 -0.90
N GLN A 189 -6.90 7.92 -1.87
CA GLN A 189 -8.00 7.76 -2.83
C GLN A 189 -9.29 7.34 -2.09
N THR A 190 -9.20 6.44 -1.13
CA THR A 190 -10.37 6.03 -0.32
C THR A 190 -10.92 7.19 0.50
N LEU A 191 -10.06 7.95 1.19
CA LEU A 191 -10.47 9.15 1.93
C LEU A 191 -11.13 10.20 1.02
N ARG A 192 -10.57 10.42 -0.17
CA ARG A 192 -11.12 11.33 -1.18
C ARG A 192 -12.52 10.91 -1.61
N PHE A 193 -12.73 9.63 -1.92
CA PHE A 193 -14.05 9.12 -2.27
C PHE A 193 -15.03 9.23 -1.10
N LEU A 194 -14.61 8.94 0.14
CA LEU A 194 -15.46 9.12 1.31
C LEU A 194 -15.84 10.58 1.57
N ALA A 195 -14.91 11.52 1.37
CA ALA A 195 -15.15 12.95 1.51
C ALA A 195 -16.14 13.48 0.47
N THR A 196 -16.07 12.98 -0.76
CA THR A 196 -16.92 13.40 -1.89
C THR A 196 -18.22 12.61 -2.01
N ASN A 197 -18.40 11.52 -1.24
CA ASN A 197 -19.60 10.67 -1.25
C ASN A 197 -20.18 10.53 0.18
N PRO A 198 -20.89 11.55 0.69
CA PRO A 198 -21.37 11.57 2.07
C PRO A 198 -22.35 10.42 2.41
N ALA A 199 -23.13 9.95 1.42
CA ALA A 199 -24.02 8.80 1.60
C ALA A 199 -23.25 7.50 1.89
N VAL A 200 -22.14 7.27 1.17
CA VAL A 200 -21.26 6.12 1.39
C VAL A 200 -20.58 6.23 2.76
N GLN A 201 -20.10 7.42 3.11
CA GLN A 201 -19.49 7.69 4.41
C GLN A 201 -20.48 7.43 5.56
N ALA A 202 -21.74 7.86 5.42
CA ALA A 202 -22.78 7.66 6.41
C ALA A 202 -23.13 6.17 6.59
N LYS A 203 -23.25 5.41 5.49
CA LYS A 203 -23.53 3.97 5.53
C LYS A 203 -22.37 3.19 6.15
N LEU A 204 -21.13 3.52 5.77
CA LEU A 204 -19.93 2.95 6.39
C LEU A 204 -19.88 3.25 7.89
N ARG A 205 -20.16 4.49 8.29
CA ARG A 205 -20.22 4.88 9.70
C ARG A 205 -21.26 4.08 10.47
N ALA A 206 -22.46 3.90 9.91
CA ALA A 206 -23.52 3.12 10.53
C ALA A 206 -23.07 1.67 10.81
N GLU A 207 -22.35 1.04 9.87
CA GLU A 207 -21.76 -0.28 10.08
C GLU A 207 -20.69 -0.25 11.20
N ILE A 208 -19.76 0.71 11.16
CA ILE A 208 -18.69 0.82 12.16
C ILE A 208 -19.25 1.05 13.57
N ASP A 209 -20.27 1.89 13.71
CA ASP A 209 -20.90 2.21 14.99
C ASP A 209 -21.58 0.99 15.64
N THR A 210 -21.88 -0.09 14.89
CA THR A 210 -22.39 -1.34 15.48
C THR A 210 -21.42 -1.95 16.49
N ILE A 211 -20.10 -1.79 16.28
CA ILE A 211 -19.07 -2.29 17.19
C ILE A 211 -19.13 -1.51 18.51
N SER A 212 -19.08 -0.17 18.44
CA SER A 212 -19.09 0.67 19.63
C SER A 212 -20.42 0.61 20.38
N ASN A 213 -21.55 0.48 19.67
CA ASN A 213 -22.87 0.34 20.28
C ASN A 213 -23.02 -0.99 21.04
N ALA A 214 -22.26 -2.02 20.66
CA ALA A 214 -22.16 -3.28 21.39
C ALA A 214 -21.11 -3.23 22.53
N GLY A 215 -20.53 -2.06 22.83
CA GLY A 215 -19.48 -1.89 23.83
C GLY A 215 -18.09 -2.38 23.39
N GLY A 216 -17.90 -2.67 22.10
CA GLY A 216 -16.63 -3.13 21.54
C GLY A 216 -15.69 -2.00 21.14
N GLU A 217 -14.43 -2.34 20.91
CA GLU A 217 -13.39 -1.42 20.43
C GLU A 217 -13.07 -1.65 18.94
N LEU A 218 -12.69 -0.56 18.24
CA LEU A 218 -12.15 -0.64 16.89
C LEU A 218 -10.71 -1.12 16.94
N THR A 219 -10.52 -2.40 16.68
CA THR A 219 -9.24 -3.11 16.61
C THR A 219 -9.02 -3.64 15.19
N PHE A 220 -7.81 -4.13 14.91
CA PHE A 220 -7.53 -4.84 13.66
C PHE A 220 -8.46 -6.03 13.45
N GLU A 221 -8.84 -6.75 14.52
CA GLU A 221 -9.72 -7.91 14.40
C GLU A 221 -11.18 -7.51 14.16
N SER A 222 -11.69 -6.51 14.90
CA SER A 222 -13.09 -6.13 14.81
C SER A 222 -13.41 -5.47 13.46
N THR A 223 -12.49 -4.67 12.92
CA THR A 223 -12.65 -4.01 11.61
C THR A 223 -12.63 -4.99 10.43
N ARG A 224 -11.83 -6.07 10.47
CA ARG A 224 -11.76 -7.07 9.38
C ARG A 224 -13.10 -7.73 9.06
N LYS A 225 -14.01 -7.81 10.05
CA LYS A 225 -15.30 -8.51 9.94
C LYS A 225 -16.40 -7.65 9.31
N LEU A 226 -16.12 -6.38 9.01
CA LEU A 226 -17.10 -5.41 8.51
C LEU A 226 -17.25 -5.49 6.98
N PRO A 227 -18.35 -6.05 6.43
CA PRO A 227 -18.49 -6.28 5.00
C PRO A 227 -18.53 -4.99 4.16
N TYR A 228 -19.17 -3.93 4.64
CA TYR A 228 -19.25 -2.66 3.91
C TYR A 228 -17.90 -1.92 3.91
N LEU A 229 -17.18 -1.93 5.03
CA LEU A 229 -15.80 -1.42 5.10
C LEU A 229 -14.87 -2.17 4.13
N ASN A 230 -14.98 -3.50 4.04
CA ASN A 230 -14.27 -4.28 3.01
C ASN A 230 -14.66 -3.85 1.59
N GLY A 231 -15.94 -3.57 1.34
CA GLY A 231 -16.42 -3.04 0.07
C GLY A 231 -15.84 -1.66 -0.27
N VAL A 232 -15.75 -0.77 0.71
CA VAL A 232 -15.14 0.56 0.59
C VAL A 232 -13.66 0.43 0.25
N LEU A 233 -12.91 -0.42 0.96
CA LEU A 233 -11.51 -0.67 0.66
C LEU A 233 -11.32 -1.29 -0.73
N ASN A 234 -12.18 -2.24 -1.12
CA ASN A 234 -12.12 -2.85 -2.44
C ASN A 234 -12.35 -1.83 -3.56
N GLU A 235 -13.30 -0.91 -3.43
CA GLU A 235 -13.47 0.19 -4.38
C GLU A 235 -12.29 1.17 -4.36
N GLY A 236 -11.71 1.44 -3.17
CA GLY A 236 -10.51 2.25 -3.01
C GLY A 236 -9.31 1.68 -3.77
N LEU A 237 -9.07 0.37 -3.66
CA LEU A 237 -8.07 -0.36 -4.42
C LEU A 237 -8.38 -0.36 -5.93
N ARG A 238 -9.65 -0.52 -6.30
CA ARG A 238 -10.08 -0.64 -7.70
C ARG A 238 -9.91 0.66 -8.48
N LEU A 239 -10.34 1.78 -7.89
CA LEU A 239 -10.34 3.09 -8.52
C LEU A 239 -9.06 3.88 -8.24
N GLY A 240 -8.47 3.72 -7.05
CA GLY A 240 -7.20 4.33 -6.70
C GLY A 240 -6.00 3.64 -7.36
N ASN A 241 -6.12 2.34 -7.61
CA ASN A 241 -5.17 1.48 -8.32
C ASN A 241 -3.68 1.90 -8.22
N PRO A 242 -3.00 1.53 -7.12
CA PRO A 242 -1.62 1.94 -6.88
C PRO A 242 -0.59 1.39 -7.88
N ALA A 243 -0.95 0.38 -8.68
CA ALA A 243 -0.07 -0.24 -9.68
C ALA A 243 -0.79 -0.34 -11.04
N PRO A 244 -1.08 0.79 -11.71
CA PRO A 244 -2.06 0.86 -12.78
C PRO A 244 -1.70 0.03 -14.02
N ILE A 245 -0.41 -0.09 -14.34
CA ILE A 245 0.09 -0.89 -15.48
C ILE A 245 0.32 -2.37 -15.14
N GLY A 246 0.12 -2.77 -13.88
CA GLY A 246 0.46 -4.10 -13.37
C GLY A 246 1.97 -4.33 -13.23
N ILE A 247 2.35 -5.45 -12.61
CA ILE A 247 3.75 -5.83 -12.44
C ILE A 247 4.17 -6.69 -13.65
N PRO A 248 5.26 -6.34 -14.35
CA PRO A 248 5.78 -7.18 -15.43
C PRO A 248 6.18 -8.56 -14.95
N VAL A 249 5.83 -9.58 -15.74
CA VAL A 249 6.27 -10.97 -15.58
C VAL A 249 6.97 -11.43 -16.85
N LYS A 250 7.93 -12.34 -16.73
CA LYS A 250 8.69 -12.85 -17.89
C LYS A 250 8.20 -14.24 -18.28
N THR A 251 7.98 -14.49 -19.57
CA THR A 251 7.65 -15.84 -20.04
C THR A 251 8.81 -16.81 -19.76
N PRO A 252 8.53 -18.11 -19.53
CA PRO A 252 9.57 -19.12 -19.40
C PRO A 252 10.53 -19.11 -20.61
N PRO A 253 11.78 -19.59 -20.48
CA PRO A 253 12.72 -19.63 -21.60
C PRO A 253 12.19 -20.37 -22.84
N GLY A 254 11.32 -21.37 -22.64
CA GLY A 254 10.66 -22.13 -23.71
C GLY A 254 9.40 -21.47 -24.29
N GLY A 255 9.07 -20.22 -23.90
CA GLY A 255 7.84 -19.55 -24.29
C GLY A 255 6.61 -20.00 -23.50
N LEU A 256 5.45 -19.49 -23.91
CA LEU A 256 4.15 -19.77 -23.30
C LEU A 256 3.07 -19.75 -24.39
N GLN A 257 2.24 -20.80 -24.43
CA GLN A 257 1.01 -20.78 -25.22
C GLN A 257 -0.11 -20.10 -24.41
N PHE A 258 -0.68 -19.00 -24.92
CA PHE A 258 -1.80 -18.28 -24.32
C PHE A 258 -3.00 -18.27 -25.28
N GLY A 259 -3.97 -19.16 -25.03
CA GLY A 259 -5.05 -19.41 -25.98
C GLY A 259 -4.48 -19.87 -27.32
N GLU A 260 -4.83 -19.18 -28.40
CA GLU A 260 -4.33 -19.46 -29.76
C GLU A 260 -2.96 -18.80 -30.05
N THR A 261 -2.48 -17.92 -29.16
CA THR A 261 -1.25 -17.15 -29.36
C THR A 261 -0.06 -17.78 -28.65
N TYR A 262 1.00 -18.12 -29.40
CA TYR A 262 2.29 -18.47 -28.81
C TYR A 262 3.09 -17.20 -28.51
N ILE A 263 3.52 -17.05 -27.25
CA ILE A 263 4.41 -15.99 -26.81
C ILE A 263 5.82 -16.57 -26.68
N PRO A 264 6.83 -16.01 -27.39
CA PRO A 264 8.21 -16.48 -27.29
C PRO A 264 8.75 -16.44 -25.86
N GLY A 265 9.83 -17.20 -25.63
CA GLY A 265 10.49 -17.22 -24.35
C GLY A 265 11.19 -15.90 -24.03
N ASN A 266 11.35 -15.62 -22.74
CA ASN A 266 12.00 -14.42 -22.22
C ASN A 266 11.32 -13.10 -22.60
N VAL A 267 10.03 -13.12 -22.92
CA VAL A 267 9.24 -11.93 -23.23
C VAL A 267 8.61 -11.39 -21.95
N GLU A 268 8.72 -10.08 -21.74
CA GLU A 268 7.99 -9.39 -20.67
C GLU A 268 6.51 -9.25 -21.06
N VAL A 269 5.63 -9.67 -20.15
CA VAL A 269 4.17 -9.61 -20.25
C VAL A 269 3.65 -8.79 -19.08
N LYS A 270 2.71 -7.89 -19.35
CA LYS A 270 2.05 -7.02 -18.36
C LYS A 270 0.54 -7.17 -18.49
N VAL A 271 -0.16 -7.24 -17.36
CA VAL A 271 -1.63 -7.17 -17.31
C VAL A 271 -2.01 -5.78 -16.81
N PRO A 272 -2.63 -4.91 -17.64
CA PRO A 272 -2.98 -3.56 -17.22
C PRO A 272 -4.10 -3.60 -16.18
N PHE A 273 -3.76 -3.40 -14.91
CA PHE A 273 -4.71 -3.43 -13.81
C PHE A 273 -5.78 -2.34 -13.96
N ARG A 274 -5.41 -1.13 -14.38
CA ARG A 274 -6.34 0.02 -14.51
C ARG A 274 -7.50 -0.30 -15.43
N ILE A 275 -7.19 -0.88 -16.58
CA ILE A 275 -8.18 -1.28 -17.58
C ILE A 275 -9.01 -2.42 -17.01
N THR A 276 -8.36 -3.48 -16.53
CA THR A 276 -9.04 -4.70 -16.05
C THR A 276 -10.01 -4.42 -14.89
N LEU A 277 -9.60 -3.56 -13.94
CA LEU A 277 -10.35 -3.20 -12.74
C LEU A 277 -11.48 -2.19 -12.98
N THR A 278 -11.55 -1.55 -14.15
CA THR A 278 -12.58 -0.55 -14.47
C THR A 278 -13.39 -0.90 -15.72
N ASP A 279 -13.10 -2.03 -16.36
CA ASP A 279 -13.78 -2.47 -17.57
C ASP A 279 -15.24 -2.87 -17.30
N SER A 280 -16.17 -2.17 -17.95
CA SER A 280 -17.61 -2.36 -17.80
C SER A 280 -18.12 -3.72 -18.31
N ARG A 281 -17.33 -4.46 -19.10
CA ARG A 281 -17.64 -5.85 -19.51
C ARG A 281 -17.73 -6.77 -18.30
N TRP A 282 -16.86 -6.58 -17.32
CA TRP A 282 -16.74 -7.43 -16.11
C TRP A 282 -17.28 -6.72 -14.87
N LEU A 283 -17.13 -5.39 -14.80
CA LEU A 283 -17.47 -4.55 -13.66
C LEU A 283 -18.32 -3.35 -14.15
N PRO A 284 -19.63 -3.53 -14.39
CA PRO A 284 -20.51 -2.45 -14.84
C PRO A 284 -20.42 -1.20 -13.95
N LYS A 285 -20.52 0.01 -14.54
CA LYS A 285 -20.24 1.28 -13.83
C LYS A 285 -18.83 1.27 -13.21
N GLY A 286 -17.84 0.80 -13.95
CA GLY A 286 -16.46 0.64 -13.49
C GLY A 286 -15.72 1.96 -13.25
N ASP A 287 -16.28 3.10 -13.62
CA ASP A 287 -15.80 4.44 -13.28
C ASP A 287 -16.35 4.97 -11.94
N ARG A 288 -17.35 4.29 -11.35
CA ARG A 288 -18.08 4.77 -10.16
C ARG A 288 -17.65 4.06 -8.89
N PHE A 289 -17.50 4.82 -7.81
CA PHE A 289 -17.21 4.31 -6.47
C PHE A 289 -18.50 3.77 -5.82
N ILE A 290 -18.68 2.45 -5.85
CA ILE A 290 -19.91 1.78 -5.37
C ILE A 290 -19.53 0.59 -4.48
N PRO A 291 -19.40 0.77 -3.15
CA PRO A 291 -19.04 -0.31 -2.23
C PRO A 291 -20.03 -1.48 -2.22
N GLU A 292 -21.31 -1.23 -2.49
CA GLU A 292 -22.39 -2.22 -2.58
C GLU A 292 -22.12 -3.33 -3.61
N ARG A 293 -21.22 -3.05 -4.57
CA ARG A 293 -20.68 -4.03 -5.52
C ARG A 293 -20.11 -5.26 -4.81
N TRP A 294 -19.61 -5.11 -3.59
CA TRP A 294 -18.89 -6.14 -2.84
C TRP A 294 -19.67 -6.74 -1.67
N THR A 295 -20.84 -6.17 -1.33
CA THR A 295 -21.61 -6.56 -0.14
C THR A 295 -22.72 -7.56 -0.43
N GLY A 296 -22.93 -7.88 -1.71
CA GLY A 296 -24.04 -8.74 -2.18
C GLY A 296 -25.34 -7.98 -2.41
N GLU A 297 -25.39 -6.67 -2.13
CA GLU A 297 -26.54 -5.81 -2.40
C GLU A 297 -26.72 -5.52 -3.89
N MET A 298 -25.62 -5.42 -4.64
CA MET A 298 -25.63 -5.17 -6.09
C MET A 298 -24.75 -6.19 -6.84
N PRO A 299 -25.10 -7.50 -6.81
CA PRO A 299 -24.27 -8.56 -7.39
C PRO A 299 -24.12 -8.42 -8.91
N GLU A 300 -25.06 -7.77 -9.60
CA GLU A 300 -25.03 -7.51 -11.04
C GLU A 300 -23.88 -6.58 -11.46
N LEU A 301 -23.30 -5.83 -10.50
CA LEU A 301 -22.15 -4.97 -10.71
C LEU A 301 -20.81 -5.74 -10.70
N VAL A 302 -20.84 -7.06 -10.54
CA VAL A 302 -19.69 -7.96 -10.67
C VAL A 302 -20.05 -9.16 -11.55
N ARG A 303 -19.88 -9.00 -12.88
CA ARG A 303 -20.14 -10.07 -13.85
C ARG A 303 -19.06 -11.14 -13.85
N ASP A 304 -17.81 -10.75 -13.61
CA ASP A 304 -16.69 -11.68 -13.47
C ASP A 304 -15.73 -11.25 -12.35
N ARG A 305 -15.75 -11.99 -11.24
CA ARG A 305 -14.88 -11.72 -10.08
C ARG A 305 -13.40 -11.90 -10.40
N ARG A 306 -13.04 -12.65 -11.44
CA ARG A 306 -11.65 -12.87 -11.85
C ARG A 306 -10.99 -11.59 -12.37
N ALA A 307 -11.77 -10.60 -12.79
CA ALA A 307 -11.26 -9.28 -13.17
C ALA A 307 -10.79 -8.45 -11.97
N PHE A 308 -11.24 -8.79 -10.75
CA PHE A 308 -10.86 -8.08 -9.53
C PHE A 308 -9.58 -8.64 -8.92
N THR A 309 -8.42 -8.22 -9.44
CA THR A 309 -7.08 -8.63 -8.97
C THR A 309 -6.23 -7.43 -8.54
N PRO A 310 -6.67 -6.59 -7.58
CA PRO A 310 -5.93 -5.39 -7.18
C PRO A 310 -4.54 -5.67 -6.58
N PHE A 311 -4.31 -6.91 -6.13
CA PHE A 311 -3.04 -7.39 -5.57
C PHE A 311 -2.30 -8.34 -6.53
N GLY A 312 -2.69 -8.39 -7.82
CA GLY A 312 -2.23 -9.42 -8.74
C GLY A 312 -2.82 -10.80 -8.44
N TYR A 313 -2.24 -11.84 -9.05
CA TYR A 313 -2.74 -13.22 -8.96
C TYR A 313 -1.59 -14.24 -9.02
N GLY A 314 -1.81 -15.41 -8.42
CA GLY A 314 -0.87 -16.54 -8.48
C GLY A 314 0.43 -16.30 -7.69
N VAL A 315 1.52 -16.89 -8.17
CA VAL A 315 2.85 -16.84 -7.54
C VAL A 315 3.47 -15.44 -7.51
N HIS A 316 2.91 -14.49 -8.26
CA HIS A 316 3.33 -13.09 -8.27
C HIS A 316 2.32 -12.17 -7.58
N SER A 317 1.39 -12.74 -6.80
CA SER A 317 0.48 -11.94 -5.98
C SER A 317 1.24 -11.19 -4.88
N CYS A 318 0.74 -10.01 -4.51
CA CYS A 318 1.37 -9.14 -3.53
C CYS A 318 1.53 -9.84 -2.18
N VAL A 319 2.77 -10.04 -1.75
CA VAL A 319 3.10 -10.64 -0.44
C VAL A 319 2.64 -9.79 0.74
N GLY A 320 2.56 -8.46 0.56
CA GLY A 320 2.09 -7.50 1.56
C GLY A 320 0.58 -7.37 1.67
N LYS A 321 -0.21 -8.12 0.89
CA LYS A 321 -1.67 -7.98 0.82
C LYS A 321 -2.34 -7.98 2.19
N GLN A 322 -1.99 -8.92 3.06
CA GLN A 322 -2.63 -9.04 4.38
C GLN A 322 -2.27 -7.86 5.29
N LEU A 323 -1.00 -7.46 5.35
CA LEU A 323 -0.54 -6.31 6.12
C LEU A 323 -1.31 -5.04 5.71
N VAL A 324 -1.25 -4.69 4.42
CA VAL A 324 -1.86 -3.46 3.89
C VAL A 324 -3.39 -3.49 4.05
N THR A 325 -4.04 -4.64 3.82
CA THR A 325 -5.50 -4.75 4.03
C THR A 325 -5.85 -4.45 5.48
N ASN A 326 -5.18 -5.09 6.44
CA ASN A 326 -5.48 -4.92 7.86
C ASN A 326 -5.24 -3.48 8.34
N GLU A 327 -4.14 -2.90 7.87
CA GLU A 327 -3.74 -1.53 8.15
C GLU A 327 -4.74 -0.51 7.59
N LEU A 328 -5.13 -0.63 6.31
CA LEU A 328 -6.07 0.29 5.69
C LEU A 328 -7.47 0.17 6.29
N MET A 329 -7.92 -1.04 6.66
CA MET A 329 -9.22 -1.23 7.30
C MET A 329 -9.34 -0.41 8.59
N ILE A 330 -8.33 -0.44 9.47
CA ILE A 330 -8.37 0.33 10.71
C ILE A 330 -8.16 1.84 10.47
N LEU A 331 -7.30 2.20 9.51
CA LEU A 331 -7.03 3.59 9.13
C LEU A 331 -8.21 4.26 8.43
N ILE A 332 -9.10 3.51 7.79
CA ILE A 332 -10.35 4.04 7.25
C ILE A 332 -11.39 4.09 8.36
N ALA A 333 -11.52 3.01 9.15
CA ALA A 333 -12.58 2.89 10.15
C ALA A 333 -12.50 3.95 11.24
N LYS A 334 -11.32 4.18 11.84
CA LYS A 334 -11.20 5.10 12.97
C LYS A 334 -11.47 6.57 12.58
N PRO A 335 -10.93 7.12 11.49
CA PRO A 335 -11.30 8.46 11.04
C PRO A 335 -12.79 8.61 10.72
N VAL A 336 -13.42 7.62 10.07
CA VAL A 336 -14.87 7.67 9.77
C VAL A 336 -15.71 7.61 11.05
N HIS A 337 -15.25 6.85 12.05
CA HIS A 337 -15.89 6.76 13.35
C HIS A 337 -15.77 8.06 14.15
N GLU A 338 -14.67 8.79 14.05
CA GLU A 338 -14.43 9.99 14.87
C GLU A 338 -14.84 11.30 14.20
N PHE A 339 -14.82 11.36 12.86
CA PHE A 339 -14.98 12.59 12.10
C PHE A 339 -16.00 12.45 10.97
N ASN A 340 -16.63 13.58 10.63
CA ASN A 340 -17.11 13.87 9.29
C ASN A 340 -15.92 14.30 8.44
N ILE A 341 -15.63 13.51 7.41
CA ILE A 341 -14.56 13.78 6.45
C ILE A 341 -15.17 14.58 5.31
N LEU A 342 -14.63 15.76 5.05
CA LEU A 342 -15.15 16.69 4.05
C LEU A 342 -14.02 17.09 3.08
N PRO A 343 -14.35 17.50 1.85
CA PRO A 343 -13.41 18.20 0.99
C PRO A 343 -12.83 19.43 1.72
N GLY A 344 -11.52 19.66 1.61
CA GLY A 344 -10.90 20.88 2.12
C GLY A 344 -11.24 22.10 1.25
N ASP A 345 -10.96 23.30 1.75
CA ASP A 345 -11.18 24.55 1.00
C ASP A 345 -10.25 24.63 -0.23
N GLN A 346 -9.05 24.03 -0.12
CA GLN A 346 -8.09 23.91 -1.22
C GLN A 346 -8.33 22.69 -2.12
N TYR A 347 -9.36 21.88 -1.84
CA TYR A 347 -9.66 20.71 -2.66
C TYR A 347 -10.32 21.09 -3.98
N ASP A 348 -9.84 20.47 -5.06
CA ASP A 348 -10.37 20.62 -6.39
C ASP A 348 -10.25 19.26 -7.09
N GLU A 349 -11.40 18.64 -7.40
CA GLU A 349 -11.48 17.30 -7.97
C GLU A 349 -10.75 17.22 -9.32
N ASP A 350 -10.99 18.19 -10.20
CA ASP A 350 -10.44 18.19 -11.54
C ASP A 350 -8.92 18.34 -11.49
N LYS A 351 -8.41 19.29 -10.68
CA LYS A 351 -6.96 19.44 -10.49
C LYS A 351 -6.32 18.21 -9.84
N PHE A 352 -7.02 17.56 -8.91
CA PHE A 352 -6.51 16.33 -8.30
C PHE A 352 -6.39 15.20 -9.33
N VAL A 353 -7.41 15.02 -10.17
CA VAL A 353 -7.44 14.01 -11.23
C VAL A 353 -6.38 14.32 -12.30
N GLU A 354 -6.29 15.56 -12.78
CA GLU A 354 -5.28 15.98 -13.78
C GLU A 354 -3.84 15.90 -13.23
N GLY A 355 -3.67 16.20 -11.94
CA GLY A 355 -2.40 16.14 -11.23
C GLY A 355 -1.94 14.72 -10.94
N THR A 356 -2.84 13.74 -10.90
CA THR A 356 -2.52 12.33 -10.68
C THR A 356 -1.74 11.77 -11.87
N LYS A 357 -0.55 11.21 -11.62
CA LYS A 357 0.31 10.62 -12.66
C LYS A 357 0.40 9.11 -12.49
N GLU A 358 0.00 8.38 -13.51
CA GLU A 358 0.01 6.91 -13.54
C GLU A 358 1.20 6.41 -14.38
N TYR A 359 2.20 5.83 -13.73
CA TYR A 359 3.35 5.16 -14.33
C TYR A 359 3.35 3.68 -13.92
N MET A 360 4.50 3.14 -13.49
CA MET A 360 4.56 1.86 -12.76
C MET A 360 3.77 1.90 -11.45
N GLY A 361 3.86 3.01 -10.71
CA GLY A 361 3.00 3.34 -9.57
C GLY A 361 2.13 4.57 -9.88
N ALA A 362 1.30 4.98 -8.92
CA ALA A 362 0.50 6.19 -9.03
C ALA A 362 1.04 7.29 -8.11
N LEU A 363 1.36 8.47 -8.66
CA LEU A 363 1.73 9.65 -7.88
C LEU A 363 0.52 10.56 -7.75
N LEU A 364 0.14 10.84 -6.51
CA LEU A 364 -0.96 11.74 -6.19
C LEU A 364 -0.43 13.17 -5.97
N PRO A 365 -1.13 14.20 -6.47
CA PRO A 365 -0.88 15.58 -6.05
C PRO A 365 -1.36 15.77 -4.61
N SER A 366 -1.06 16.92 -4.01
CA SER A 366 -1.57 17.27 -2.68
C SER A 366 -3.09 17.08 -2.60
N LEU A 367 -3.55 16.42 -1.54
CA LEU A 367 -4.96 16.19 -1.23
C LEU A 367 -5.31 16.91 0.06
N TYR A 368 -6.15 17.93 0.00
CA TYR A 368 -6.58 18.69 1.17
C TYR A 368 -7.98 18.23 1.60
N LEU A 369 -8.11 17.68 2.80
CA LEU A 369 -9.39 17.28 3.38
C LEU A 369 -9.57 17.93 4.75
N LYS A 370 -10.83 18.08 5.18
CA LYS A 370 -11.21 18.54 6.51
C LYS A 370 -11.75 17.37 7.33
N PHE A 371 -11.34 17.31 8.60
CA PHE A 371 -11.81 16.34 9.57
C PHE A 371 -12.54 17.10 10.68
N VAL A 372 -13.86 17.02 10.68
CA VAL A 372 -14.72 17.72 11.65
C VAL A 372 -15.27 16.68 12.62
N PRO A 373 -14.99 16.75 13.93
CA PRO A 373 -15.54 15.83 14.90
C PRO A 373 -17.04 15.71 14.79
N ARG A 374 -17.50 14.51 15.09
CA ARG A 374 -18.93 14.27 15.21
C ARG A 374 -19.45 15.04 16.41
N VAL A 375 -20.50 15.85 16.20
CA VAL A 375 -21.28 16.40 17.31
C VAL A 375 -21.90 15.21 18.05
N GLU A 376 -21.54 15.01 19.32
CA GLU A 376 -22.07 13.92 20.14
C GLU A 376 -23.59 14.10 20.34
N GLY A 377 -24.38 13.54 19.45
CA GLY A 377 -25.79 13.26 19.74
C GLY A 377 -25.84 12.12 20.74
N LYS A 378 -25.99 12.45 22.04
CA LYS A 378 -26.25 11.55 23.17
C LYS A 378 -25.71 10.12 22.97
N ARG A 379 -24.47 9.87 23.42
CA ARG A 379 -24.08 8.52 23.85
C ARG A 379 -25.17 8.05 24.81
N ALA A 380 -26.01 7.12 24.36
CA ALA A 380 -27.07 6.57 25.18
C ALA A 380 -26.37 5.81 26.32
N SER A 381 -26.33 6.43 27.50
CA SER A 381 -26.12 5.73 28.75
C SER A 381 -27.29 4.79 28.95
N SER A 382 -27.04 3.48 28.82
CA SER A 382 -27.85 2.45 29.47
C SER A 382 -26.92 1.32 29.89
#